data_AF-A0A0D2ZYJ2-F1
#
_entry.id   AF-A0A0D2ZYJ2-F1
#
_cell.length_a   1.000
_cell.length_b   1.000
_cell.length_c   1.000
_cell.angle_alpha   90.00
_cell.angle_beta   90.00
_cell.angle_gamma   90.00
#
_symmetry.space_group_name_H-M   'P 1'
#
loop_
_entity.id
_entity.type
_entity.pdbx_description
1 polymer ?
#
loop_
_entity_poly.entity_id
_entity_poly.type
_entity_poly.pdbx_seq_one_letter_code
_entity_poly.pdbx_strand_id
1 'polypeptide(L)'
;MGELRDHRDWGMHEFSGGKDCLLVVQLYAKVGLHRYNVLEGTNLQLHEIEKYNREGTYMPARYYITLLAAEEDPSATPASLVTFQTELYERKCCTLNLTCLIARLKGTKSTGNMGRHFRDDRDLPEWPDDKCSSRFLYEVMESEWEENDWIGLYLQVAIVTTDRR
;
A
#
# COMPACT_ATOMS: atom_id res chain seq x y z
N MET A 1 34.13 -9.12 6.67
CA MET A 1 33.89 -8.03 7.62
C MET A 1 32.84 -7.13 7.00
N GLY A 2 31.59 -7.25 7.46
CA GLY A 2 30.49 -6.42 6.97
C GLY A 2 30.50 -5.11 7.74
N GLU A 3 30.76 -4.01 7.06
CA GLU A 3 30.58 -2.69 7.63
C GLU A 3 29.11 -2.51 8.02
N LEU A 4 28.86 -2.42 9.32
CA LEU A 4 27.62 -1.90 9.89
C LEU A 4 27.47 -0.46 9.40
N ARG A 5 26.71 -0.28 8.33
CA ARG A 5 26.37 1.05 7.82
C ARG A 5 25.65 1.83 8.92
N ASP A 6 26.22 2.99 9.25
CA ASP A 6 25.78 3.90 10.30
C ASP A 6 24.28 4.20 10.15
N HIS A 7 23.52 4.08 11.25
CA HIS A 7 22.10 4.38 11.30
C HIS A 7 21.76 5.84 10.93
N ARG A 8 22.77 6.73 10.88
CA ARG A 8 22.63 8.14 10.51
C ARG A 8 22.56 8.41 9.01
N ASP A 9 22.93 7.45 8.15
CA ASP A 9 22.76 7.57 6.68
C ASP A 9 21.32 7.35 6.21
N TRP A 10 20.42 6.93 7.11
CA TRP A 10 19.05 6.53 6.77
C TRP A 10 18.02 7.64 6.77
N GLY A 11 18.41 8.90 6.98
CA GLY A 11 17.46 10.04 6.98
C GLY A 11 16.15 9.73 7.72
N MET A 12 16.24 8.99 8.83
CA MET A 12 15.09 8.46 9.56
C MET A 12 14.47 9.62 10.32
N HIS A 13 13.54 10.31 9.66
CA HIS A 13 12.65 11.22 10.37
C HIS A 13 11.58 10.37 11.03
N GLU A 14 11.78 10.08 12.31
CA GLU A 14 10.70 9.63 13.19
C GLU A 14 9.67 10.77 13.24
N PHE A 15 8.49 10.57 12.66
CA PHE A 15 7.45 11.59 12.71
C PHE A 15 6.93 11.66 14.15
N SER A 16 7.39 12.67 14.90
CA SER A 16 6.81 13.03 16.19
C SER A 16 5.41 13.60 15.93
N GLY A 17 4.39 12.76 16.07
CA GLY A 17 2.99 13.02 15.76
C GLY A 17 2.56 14.49 15.79
N GLY A 18 2.06 14.97 14.66
CA GLY A 18 1.53 16.32 14.48
C GLY A 18 0.43 16.34 13.41
N LYS A 19 -0.81 16.21 13.87
CA LYS A 19 -2.13 16.58 13.30
C LYS A 19 -2.55 16.24 11.86
N ASP A 20 -1.68 15.87 10.94
CA ASP A 20 -2.08 15.33 9.64
C ASP A 20 -1.27 14.07 9.36
N CYS A 21 -1.88 12.89 9.51
CA CYS A 21 -1.33 11.71 8.86
C CYS A 21 -1.42 11.99 7.36
N LEU A 22 -0.28 12.11 6.69
CA LEU A 22 -0.24 12.37 5.25
C LEU A 22 -1.15 11.34 4.57
N LEU A 23 -2.14 11.80 3.81
CA LEU A 23 -3.11 10.97 3.09
C LEU A 23 -2.43 9.80 2.36
N VAL A 24 -1.21 10.02 1.84
CA VAL A 24 -0.37 8.98 1.25
C VAL A 24 -0.07 7.80 2.17
N VAL A 25 0.23 8.03 3.45
CA VAL A 25 0.54 6.97 4.42
C VAL A 25 -0.71 6.13 4.70
N GLN A 26 -1.87 6.77 4.84
CA GLN A 26 -3.14 6.05 5.01
C GLN A 26 -3.46 5.20 3.79
N LEU A 27 -3.31 5.75 2.58
CA LEU A 27 -3.52 5.01 1.34
C LEU A 27 -2.52 3.86 1.19
N TYR A 28 -1.25 4.05 1.54
CA TYR A 28 -0.23 3.01 1.50
C TYR A 28 -0.52 1.90 2.51
N ALA A 29 -0.96 2.25 3.72
CA ALA A 29 -1.49 1.30 4.70
C ALA A 29 -2.62 0.44 4.12
N LYS A 30 -3.61 1.08 3.48
CA LYS A 30 -4.73 0.38 2.81
C LYS A 30 -4.27 -0.52 1.66
N VAL A 31 -3.27 -0.11 0.87
CA VAL A 31 -2.68 -0.98 -0.17
C VAL A 31 -2.05 -2.22 0.45
N GLY A 32 -1.35 -2.07 1.58
CA GLY A 32 -0.80 -3.19 2.33
C GLY A 32 -1.88 -4.16 2.81
N LEU A 33 -2.96 -3.64 3.39
CA LEU A 33 -4.12 -4.42 3.82
C LEU A 33 -4.80 -5.13 2.65
N HIS A 34 -5.07 -4.42 1.55
CA HIS A 34 -5.66 -5.00 0.34
C HIS A 34 -4.85 -6.21 -0.17
N ARG A 35 -3.53 -6.08 -0.26
CA ARG A 35 -2.65 -7.21 -0.63
C ARG A 35 -2.82 -8.40 0.31
N TYR A 36 -2.88 -8.15 1.62
CA TYR A 36 -3.04 -9.22 2.61
C TYR A 36 -4.43 -9.87 2.53
N ASN A 37 -5.49 -9.07 2.44
CA ASN A 37 -6.88 -9.52 2.31
C ASN A 37 -7.07 -10.43 1.09
N VAL A 38 -6.50 -10.05 -0.06
CA VAL A 38 -6.53 -10.86 -1.29
C VAL A 38 -5.77 -12.19 -1.13
N LEU A 39 -4.60 -12.18 -0.47
CA LEU A 39 -3.77 -13.37 -0.35
C LEU A 39 -4.29 -14.37 0.70
N GLU A 40 -4.86 -13.87 1.79
CA GLU A 40 -5.25 -14.69 2.95
C GLU A 40 -6.78 -14.86 3.06
N GLY A 41 -7.57 -14.20 2.20
CA GLY A 41 -9.03 -14.27 2.21
C GLY A 41 -9.67 -13.64 3.46
N THR A 42 -9.12 -12.50 3.91
CA THR A 42 -9.58 -11.75 5.10
C THR A 42 -10.23 -10.43 4.70
N ASN A 43 -10.86 -9.72 5.65
CA ASN A 43 -11.44 -8.39 5.42
C ASN A 43 -10.96 -7.37 6.47
N LEU A 44 -9.65 -7.33 6.68
CA LEU A 44 -9.06 -6.38 7.62
C LEU A 44 -9.16 -4.95 7.08
N GLN A 45 -9.77 -4.09 7.88
CA GLN A 45 -9.93 -2.67 7.61
C GLN A 45 -8.98 -1.82 8.47
N LEU A 46 -8.52 -0.70 7.92
CA LEU A 46 -7.63 0.21 8.62
C LEU A 46 -8.39 0.90 9.77
N HIS A 47 -7.93 0.70 11.01
CA HIS A 47 -8.44 1.42 12.17
C HIS A 47 -7.59 2.66 12.47
N GLU A 48 -6.28 2.48 12.66
CA GLU A 48 -5.36 3.57 13.05
C GLU A 48 -3.95 3.32 12.55
N ILE A 49 -3.21 4.40 12.23
CA ILE A 49 -1.77 4.33 11.99
C ILE A 49 -1.04 4.56 13.31
N GLU A 50 -0.42 3.53 13.87
CA GLU A 50 0.35 3.67 15.12
C GLU A 50 1.63 4.47 14.90
N LYS A 51 2.36 4.15 13.82
CA LYS A 51 3.61 4.82 13.45
C LYS A 51 4.00 4.49 12.03
N TYR A 52 4.82 5.36 11.44
CA TYR A 52 5.51 5.04 10.20
C TYR A 52 6.90 5.67 10.19
N ASN A 53 7.80 5.05 9.43
CA ASN A 53 9.09 5.62 9.07
C ASN A 53 9.15 5.79 7.55
N ARG A 54 9.71 6.90 7.09
CA ARG A 54 10.03 7.11 5.69
C ARG A 54 11.55 7.10 5.50
N GLU A 55 12.02 6.29 4.57
CA GLU A 55 13.39 6.29 4.10
C GLU A 55 13.47 6.97 2.72
N GLY A 56 14.54 7.73 2.49
CA GLY A 56 14.80 8.44 1.24
C GLY A 56 14.28 9.87 1.30
N THR A 57 15.17 10.86 1.26
CA THR A 57 14.81 12.29 1.32
C THR A 57 13.92 12.68 0.13
N TYR A 58 14.27 12.19 -1.06
CA TYR A 58 13.57 12.41 -2.32
C TYR A 58 12.95 11.09 -2.81
N MET A 59 13.08 10.79 -4.10
CA MET A 59 12.71 9.50 -4.68
C MET A 59 13.97 8.71 -5.06
N PRO A 60 13.94 7.38 -4.95
CA PRO A 60 12.83 6.56 -4.48
C PRO A 60 12.68 6.62 -2.95
N ALA A 61 11.47 6.37 -2.45
CA ALA A 61 11.15 6.42 -1.01
C ALA A 61 10.57 5.10 -0.52
N ARG A 62 10.91 4.70 0.71
CA ARG A 62 10.29 3.56 1.39
C ARG A 62 9.45 4.04 2.56
N TYR A 63 8.30 3.42 2.74
CA TYR A 63 7.38 3.69 3.84
C TYR A 63 7.19 2.41 4.64
N TYR A 64 7.73 2.39 5.85
CA TYR A 64 7.53 1.32 6.82
C TYR A 64 6.42 1.74 7.76
N ILE A 65 5.24 1.14 7.65
CA ILE A 65 4.04 1.54 8.36
C ILE A 65 3.64 0.42 9.32
N THR A 66 3.36 0.79 10.57
CA THR A 66 2.71 -0.06 11.58
C THR A 66 1.34 0.53 11.89
N LEU A 67 0.32 -0.29 11.80
CA LEU A 67 -1.08 0.11 11.90
C LEU A 67 -1.89 -0.89 12.72
N LEU A 68 -3.02 -0.44 13.27
CA LEU A 68 -4.06 -1.29 13.82
C LEU A 68 -5.11 -1.54 12.75
N ALA A 69 -5.51 -2.79 12.62
CA ALA A 69 -6.59 -3.21 11.74
C ALA A 69 -7.64 -4.00 12.54
N ALA A 70 -8.87 -4.00 12.04
CA ALA A 70 -9.98 -4.75 12.59
C ALA A 70 -10.75 -5.41 11.45
N GLU A 71 -11.33 -6.57 11.73
CA GLU A 71 -12.37 -7.13 10.85
C GLU A 71 -13.61 -6.23 10.91
N GLU A 72 -14.22 -5.99 9.76
CA GLU A 72 -15.50 -5.31 9.67
C GLU A 72 -16.63 -6.30 10.01
N ASP A 73 -16.93 -6.46 11.30
CA ASP A 73 -18.07 -7.26 11.76
C ASP A 73 -19.06 -6.38 12.55
N PRO A 74 -20.28 -6.13 12.02
CA PRO A 74 -21.34 -5.40 12.71
C PRO A 74 -21.84 -6.08 14.00
N SER A 75 -21.54 -7.36 14.20
CA SER A 75 -22.04 -8.22 15.29
C SER A 75 -20.97 -8.57 16.34
N ALA A 76 -19.70 -8.21 16.12
CA ALA A 76 -18.62 -8.61 17.03
C ALA A 76 -18.51 -7.70 18.26
N THR A 77 -18.53 -8.33 19.44
CA THR A 77 -17.94 -7.79 20.69
C THR A 77 -16.52 -7.26 20.44
N PRO A 78 -16.03 -6.26 21.21
CA PRO A 78 -15.13 -5.20 20.74
C PRO A 78 -14.08 -5.72 19.77
N ALA A 79 -14.10 -5.16 18.55
CA ALA A 79 -13.22 -5.52 17.44
C ALA A 79 -11.82 -5.88 17.95
N SER A 80 -11.40 -7.13 17.75
CA SER A 80 -10.07 -7.57 18.14
C SER A 80 -9.07 -6.86 17.22
N LEU A 81 -8.54 -5.74 17.72
CA LEU A 81 -7.55 -4.97 16.98
C LEU A 81 -6.29 -5.80 16.83
N VAL A 82 -5.87 -5.98 15.58
CA VAL A 82 -4.62 -6.65 15.25
C VAL A 82 -3.57 -5.63 14.82
N THR A 83 -2.34 -5.80 15.29
CA THR A 83 -1.23 -4.98 14.79
C THR A 83 -0.75 -5.54 13.46
N PHE A 84 -0.69 -4.69 12.44
CA PHE A 84 -0.28 -5.00 11.09
C PHE A 84 0.92 -4.16 10.68
N GLN A 85 1.76 -4.71 9.81
CA GLN A 85 2.95 -4.04 9.28
C GLN A 85 2.98 -4.13 7.77
N THR A 86 3.25 -2.99 7.12
CA THR A 86 3.45 -2.92 5.68
C THR A 86 4.67 -2.09 5.31
N GLU A 87 5.32 -2.47 4.21
CA GLU A 87 6.42 -1.73 3.59
C GLU A 87 6.06 -1.45 2.14
N LEU A 88 5.98 -0.18 1.79
CA LEU A 88 5.73 0.28 0.43
C LEU A 88 6.98 0.96 -0.11
N TYR A 89 7.36 0.61 -1.32
CA TYR A 89 8.46 1.21 -2.05
C TYR A 89 7.93 2.00 -3.24
N GLU A 90 8.04 3.32 -3.15
CA GLU A 90 7.63 4.25 -4.20
C GLU A 90 8.86 4.64 -5.02
N ARG A 91 8.86 4.34 -6.32
CA ARG A 91 10.08 4.46 -7.15
C ARG A 91 10.24 5.80 -7.83
N LYS A 92 9.15 6.42 -8.25
CA LYS A 92 9.15 7.62 -9.11
C LYS A 92 8.16 8.62 -8.54
N CYS A 93 8.51 9.91 -8.60
CA CYS A 93 7.54 10.97 -8.33
C CYS A 93 6.59 11.14 -9.51
N CYS A 94 5.43 11.73 -9.24
CA CYS A 94 4.45 12.16 -10.24
C CYS A 94 3.86 11.02 -11.09
N THR A 95 3.92 9.77 -10.60
CA THR A 95 3.35 8.60 -11.27
C THR A 95 3.08 7.48 -10.27
N LEU A 96 2.06 6.65 -10.53
CA LEU A 96 1.78 5.46 -9.74
C LEU A 96 2.85 4.39 -10.00
N ASN A 97 3.92 4.39 -9.21
CA ASN A 97 4.97 3.36 -9.25
C ASN A 97 5.30 2.88 -7.84
N LEU A 98 4.45 1.99 -7.34
CA LEU A 98 4.44 1.50 -5.96
C LEU A 98 4.65 -0.01 -5.93
N THR A 99 5.49 -0.49 -5.01
CA THR A 99 5.66 -1.92 -4.74
C THR A 99 5.38 -2.21 -3.26
N CYS A 100 4.43 -3.09 -2.96
CA CYS A 100 4.20 -3.57 -1.60
C CYS A 100 5.13 -4.74 -1.29
N LEU A 101 6.18 -4.48 -0.50
CA LEU A 101 7.23 -5.43 -0.14
C LEU A 101 6.86 -6.27 1.08
N ILE A 102 6.17 -5.67 2.06
CA ILE A 102 5.70 -6.34 3.27
C ILE A 102 4.22 -6.03 3.45
N ALA A 103 3.43 -7.05 3.79
CA ALA A 103 2.05 -6.91 4.24
C ALA A 103 1.72 -8.13 5.11
N ARG A 104 1.69 -7.95 6.44
CA ARG A 104 1.54 -9.04 7.40
C ARG A 104 1.07 -8.56 8.76
N LEU A 105 0.48 -9.47 9.53
CA LEU A 105 0.30 -9.32 10.97
C LEU A 105 1.66 -9.26 11.68
N LYS A 106 1.76 -8.45 12.74
CA LYS A 106 2.97 -8.33 13.53
C LYS A 106 3.27 -9.65 14.24
N GLY A 107 4.52 -10.09 14.16
CA GLY A 107 4.95 -11.38 14.74
C GLY A 107 4.84 -12.58 13.80
N THR A 108 4.23 -12.43 12.62
CA THR A 108 4.23 -13.48 11.60
C THR A 108 5.35 -13.30 10.57
N LYS A 109 5.72 -14.38 9.88
CA LYS A 109 6.59 -14.28 8.70
C LYS A 109 5.74 -13.83 7.52
N SER A 110 6.28 -12.95 6.68
CA SER A 110 5.57 -12.58 5.46
C SER A 110 5.47 -13.79 4.54
N THR A 111 4.28 -14.05 4.03
CA THR A 111 4.04 -14.94 2.90
C THR A 111 4.43 -14.19 1.62
N GLY A 112 5.34 -14.77 0.84
CA GLY A 112 5.79 -14.22 -0.45
C GLY A 112 7.31 -14.12 -0.64
N ASN A 113 7.75 -14.25 -1.89
CA ASN A 113 9.15 -14.17 -2.28
C ASN A 113 9.66 -12.71 -2.20
N MET A 114 10.09 -12.30 -1.00
CA MET A 114 10.65 -10.95 -0.73
C MET A 114 11.94 -10.61 -1.51
N GLY A 115 12.52 -11.58 -2.23
CA GLY A 115 13.90 -11.51 -2.70
C GLY A 115 14.12 -10.94 -4.11
N ARG A 116 13.06 -10.65 -4.89
CA ARG A 116 13.24 -10.08 -6.24
C ARG A 116 12.58 -8.72 -6.32
N HIS A 117 13.35 -7.73 -6.75
CA HIS A 117 12.82 -6.46 -7.24
C HIS A 117 11.88 -6.75 -8.41
N PHE A 118 10.62 -7.07 -8.12
CA PHE A 118 9.57 -7.12 -9.12
C PHE A 118 9.45 -5.70 -9.67
N ARG A 119 9.76 -5.57 -10.95
CA ARG A 119 9.70 -4.33 -11.71
C ARG A 119 8.86 -4.60 -12.93
N ASP A 120 7.87 -3.74 -13.10
CA ASP A 120 7.20 -3.61 -14.39
C ASP A 120 7.75 -2.35 -15.05
N ASP A 121 8.71 -2.56 -15.95
CA ASP A 121 9.35 -1.48 -16.72
C ASP A 121 8.73 -1.36 -18.12
N ARG A 122 7.59 -2.01 -18.38
CA ARG A 122 6.85 -1.88 -19.64
C ARG A 122 6.12 -0.55 -19.69
N ASP A 123 5.94 -0.03 -20.91
CA ASP A 123 5.11 1.15 -21.12
C ASP A 123 3.65 0.83 -20.79
N LEU A 124 2.97 1.78 -20.15
CA LEU A 124 1.54 1.67 -19.90
C LEU A 124 0.78 1.78 -21.23
N PRO A 125 -0.24 0.93 -21.47
CA PRO A 125 -1.03 1.02 -22.69
C PRO A 125 -1.90 2.29 -22.68
N GLU A 126 -2.28 2.73 -23.87
CA GLU A 126 -3.35 3.71 -24.03
C GLU A 126 -4.72 3.07 -23.72
N TRP A 127 -5.74 3.91 -23.53
CA TRP A 127 -7.11 3.43 -23.36
C TRP A 127 -7.52 2.60 -24.59
N PRO A 128 -8.12 1.41 -24.41
CA PRO A 128 -8.51 0.56 -25.53
C PRO A 128 -9.61 1.23 -26.38
N ASP A 129 -9.51 1.11 -27.71
CA ASP A 129 -10.58 1.54 -28.63
C ASP A 129 -11.84 0.69 -28.42
N ASP A 130 -13.03 1.29 -28.51
CA ASP A 130 -14.33 0.62 -28.39
C ASP A 130 -14.49 -0.55 -29.38
N LYS A 131 -13.78 -0.48 -30.51
CA LYS A 131 -13.76 -1.56 -31.53
C LYS A 131 -12.83 -2.72 -31.18
N CYS A 132 -12.05 -2.60 -30.11
CA CYS A 132 -11.11 -3.61 -29.66
C CYS A 132 -11.89 -4.76 -28.98
N SER A 133 -12.44 -5.67 -29.79
CA SER A 133 -13.02 -6.93 -29.31
C SER A 133 -11.92 -7.91 -28.88
N SER A 134 -11.14 -7.51 -27.88
CA SER A 134 -10.12 -8.35 -27.29
C SER A 134 -10.74 -9.18 -26.18
N ARG A 135 -10.57 -10.50 -26.25
CA ARG A 135 -10.93 -11.44 -25.16
C ARG A 135 -10.19 -11.17 -23.82
N PHE A 136 -9.26 -10.22 -23.83
CA PHE A 136 -8.43 -9.86 -22.68
C PHE A 136 -8.91 -8.57 -21.99
N LEU A 137 -9.99 -7.94 -22.47
CA LEU A 137 -10.60 -6.77 -21.84
C LEU A 137 -11.83 -7.19 -21.04
N TYR A 138 -12.00 -6.57 -19.87
CA TYR A 138 -13.15 -6.74 -19.00
C TYR A 138 -13.75 -5.36 -18.72
N GLU A 139 -15.01 -5.18 -19.06
CA GLU A 139 -15.77 -3.97 -18.74
C GLU A 139 -16.41 -4.16 -17.36
N VAL A 140 -16.00 -3.35 -16.40
CA VAL A 140 -16.46 -3.43 -15.00
C VAL A 140 -17.82 -2.76 -14.90
N MET A 141 -18.81 -3.46 -14.34
CA MET A 141 -20.14 -2.93 -14.10
C MET A 141 -20.18 -2.08 -12.83
N GLU A 142 -21.14 -1.14 -12.73
CA GLU A 142 -21.31 -0.26 -11.57
C GLU A 142 -21.52 -1.05 -10.25
N SER A 143 -22.28 -2.15 -10.29
CA SER A 143 -22.45 -3.01 -9.11
C SER A 143 -21.15 -3.65 -8.64
N GLU A 144 -20.25 -4.01 -9.57
CA GLU A 144 -18.96 -4.60 -9.22
C GLU A 144 -18.02 -3.54 -8.64
N TRP A 145 -18.09 -2.31 -9.14
CA TRP A 145 -17.40 -1.17 -8.51
C TRP A 145 -17.84 -1.03 -7.06
N GLU A 146 -19.14 -1.02 -6.80
CA GLU A 146 -19.70 -0.78 -5.45
C GLU A 146 -19.30 -1.88 -4.46
N GLU A 147 -19.17 -3.12 -4.93
CA GLU A 147 -18.73 -4.26 -4.13
C GLU A 147 -17.21 -4.29 -3.90
N ASN A 148 -16.43 -3.57 -4.71
CA ASN A 148 -14.96 -3.65 -4.73
C ASN A 148 -14.31 -2.29 -4.42
N ASP A 149 -14.04 -2.06 -3.14
CA ASP A 149 -13.40 -0.83 -2.64
C ASP A 149 -11.98 -0.57 -3.20
N TRP A 150 -11.30 -1.62 -3.68
CA TRP A 150 -9.93 -1.53 -4.17
C TRP A 150 -9.78 -0.68 -5.43
N ILE A 151 -10.78 -0.63 -6.32
CA ILE A 151 -10.73 0.20 -7.53
C ILE A 151 -10.60 1.68 -7.12
N GLY A 152 -11.46 2.11 -6.20
CA GLY A 152 -11.43 3.46 -5.62
C GLY A 152 -10.13 3.75 -4.87
N LEU A 153 -9.58 2.76 -4.16
CA LEU A 153 -8.28 2.86 -3.49
C LEU A 153 -7.16 3.17 -4.51
N TYR A 154 -7.03 2.39 -5.58
CA TYR A 154 -5.95 2.61 -6.57
C TYR A 154 -6.10 3.93 -7.32
N LEU A 155 -7.33 4.39 -7.58
CA LEU A 155 -7.57 5.73 -8.13
C LEU A 155 -7.07 6.84 -7.20
N GLN A 156 -7.38 6.75 -5.90
CA GLN A 156 -6.89 7.71 -4.90
C GLN A 156 -5.36 7.69 -4.79
N VAL A 157 -4.74 6.50 -4.81
CA VAL A 157 -3.27 6.38 -4.79
C VAL A 157 -2.66 7.00 -6.05
N ALA A 158 -3.26 6.78 -7.23
CA ALA A 158 -2.80 7.40 -8.47
C ALA A 158 -2.80 8.93 -8.35
N ILE A 159 -3.93 9.52 -7.93
CA ILE A 159 -4.06 10.97 -7.76
C ILE A 159 -3.02 11.51 -6.78
N VAL A 160 -2.88 10.89 -5.60
CA VAL A 160 -1.96 11.33 -4.53
C VAL A 160 -0.49 11.10 -4.89
N THR A 161 -0.17 10.23 -5.85
CA THR A 161 1.21 10.05 -6.34
C THR A 161 1.54 10.97 -7.51
N THR A 162 0.53 11.44 -8.26
CA THR A 162 0.70 12.35 -9.39
C THR A 162 0.64 13.83 -9.02
N ASP A 163 -0.25 14.22 -8.09
CA ASP A 163 -0.49 15.63 -7.70
C ASP A 163 -0.31 15.79 -6.18
N ARG A 164 0.96 15.78 -5.73
CA ARG A 164 1.33 16.10 -4.34
C ARG A 164 1.53 17.61 -4.21
N ARG A 165 0.45 18.35 -3.97
CA ARG A 165 0.53 19.77 -3.56
C ARG A 165 0.73 19.93 -2.07
#